data_AF-A0A2S9BN22-F1
#
_entry.id   AF-A0A2S9BN22-F1
#
_cell.length_a   1.000
_cell.length_b   1.000
_cell.length_c   1.000
_cell.angle_alpha   90.00
_cell.angle_beta   90.00
_cell.angle_gamma   90.00
#
_symmetry.space_group_name_H-M   'P 1'
#
loop_
_entity.id
_entity.type
_entity.pdbx_description
1 polymer ?
#
loop_
_entity_poly.entity_id
_entity_poly.type
_entity_poly.pdbx_seq_one_letter_code
_entity_poly.pdbx_strand_id
1 'polypeptide(L)'
;MNAGARLALYGAGVVVAFGAAFGLAQAIIPPSVVSEWTKGTEMEEHGAHGAAATTEDAASAAADTLKGLSLSLEGYALSPVEAPAGADEPGELSFQIRDAHGTPVTEYTTAHDKDLHLIVVRSDGSQFRHVHPTLDEATGTWSLPWEWDAAGTYRVFADFTPAGPDAPSLTLTQTVQVAGEFTPVTPEPTQVAQVAGYTVTLDGALEAGSASDLTFTLTKDGAPVTGLEPYLGAFGHLVALREGDLAYLHVHAAGDEPKAGETSGPEIAFAAEAPTAGRYLLYLDFQVDGTVHTAEFVLDATPAGDAPASDDDSHDDGH
;
A
#
# COMPACT_ATOMS: atom_id res chain seq x y z
N MET A 1 -40.40 -11.28 32.62
CA MET A 1 -40.57 -10.86 31.21
C MET A 1 -39.75 -11.79 30.33
N ASN A 2 -40.33 -12.37 29.29
CA ASN A 2 -39.62 -13.22 28.33
C ASN A 2 -38.78 -12.38 27.36
N ALA A 3 -37.81 -13.00 26.69
CA ALA A 3 -36.86 -12.31 25.81
C ALA A 3 -37.55 -11.50 24.70
N GLY A 4 -38.64 -12.03 24.13
CA GLY A 4 -39.43 -11.33 23.11
C GLY A 4 -40.05 -10.01 23.60
N ALA A 5 -40.53 -9.95 24.85
CA ALA A 5 -41.06 -8.72 25.42
C ALA A 5 -39.98 -7.66 25.67
N ARG A 6 -38.73 -8.07 25.95
CA ARG A 6 -37.59 -7.15 26.12
C ARG A 6 -37.15 -6.55 24.78
N LEU A 7 -37.09 -7.37 23.73
CA LEU A 7 -36.74 -6.92 22.37
C LEU A 7 -37.79 -5.97 21.80
N ALA A 8 -39.08 -6.24 22.01
CA ALA A 8 -40.15 -5.34 21.58
C ALA A 8 -40.08 -3.97 22.29
N LEU A 9 -39.79 -3.96 23.59
CA LEU A 9 -39.63 -2.73 24.38
C LEU A 9 -38.40 -1.92 23.92
N TYR A 10 -37.30 -2.61 23.61
CA TYR A 10 -36.10 -1.98 23.09
C TYR A 10 -36.36 -1.35 21.71
N GLY A 11 -36.98 -2.09 20.79
CA GLY A 11 -37.34 -1.58 19.46
C GLY A 11 -38.29 -0.37 19.53
N ALA A 12 -39.29 -0.41 20.40
CA ALA A 12 -40.18 0.73 20.64
C ALA A 12 -39.42 1.95 21.20
N GLY A 13 -38.44 1.73 22.09
CA GLY A 13 -37.58 2.79 22.62
C GLY A 13 -36.73 3.47 21.54
N VAL A 14 -36.16 2.69 20.62
CA VAL A 14 -35.38 3.23 19.49
C VAL A 14 -36.25 4.07 18.56
N VAL A 15 -37.45 3.60 18.20
CA VAL A 15 -38.37 4.35 17.33
C VAL A 15 -38.77 5.68 17.97
N VAL A 16 -39.05 5.70 19.28
CA VAL A 16 -39.37 6.93 20.01
C VAL A 16 -38.18 7.89 20.04
N ALA A 17 -36.95 7.39 20.27
CA ALA A 17 -35.76 8.21 20.30
C ALA A 17 -35.48 8.89 18.95
N PHE A 18 -35.53 8.12 17.85
CA PHE A 18 -35.31 8.66 16.50
C PHE A 18 -36.45 9.60 16.06
N GLY A 19 -37.71 9.26 16.37
CA GLY A 19 -38.85 10.11 16.07
C GLY A 19 -38.80 11.46 16.82
N ALA A 20 -38.39 11.44 18.09
CA ALA A 20 -38.21 12.66 18.88
C ALA A 20 -37.05 13.53 18.34
N ALA A 21 -35.92 12.91 17.98
CA ALA A 21 -34.78 13.62 17.38
C ALA A 21 -35.17 14.28 16.04
N PHE A 22 -35.88 13.58 15.17
CA PHE A 22 -36.34 14.12 13.88
C PHE A 22 -37.35 15.27 14.06
N GLY A 23 -38.26 15.15 15.02
CA GLY A 23 -39.23 16.22 15.35
C GLY A 23 -38.57 17.46 15.97
N LEU A 24 -37.58 17.28 16.85
CA LEU A 24 -36.81 18.37 17.45
C LEU A 24 -35.94 19.09 16.41
N ALA A 25 -35.34 18.37 15.47
CA ALA A 25 -34.54 18.96 14.39
C ALA A 25 -35.36 19.94 13.55
N GLN A 26 -36.61 19.61 13.21
CA GLN A 26 -37.54 20.49 12.49
C GLN A 26 -37.89 21.78 13.26
N ALA A 27 -37.85 21.75 14.59
CA ALA A 27 -38.17 22.91 15.43
C ALA A 27 -36.95 23.82 15.70
N ILE A 28 -35.73 23.27 15.62
CA ILE A 28 -34.49 23.95 15.98
C ILE A 28 -33.76 24.50 14.74
N ILE A 29 -33.89 23.84 13.57
CA ILE A 29 -33.19 24.24 12.35
C ILE A 29 -34.01 25.32 11.63
N PRO A 30 -33.49 26.55 11.47
CA PRO A 30 -34.18 27.60 10.75
C PRO A 30 -34.33 27.26 9.26
N PRO A 31 -35.46 27.62 8.61
CA PRO A 31 -35.66 27.37 7.17
C PRO A 31 -34.56 27.96 6.28
N SER A 32 -33.86 29.00 6.73
CA SER A 32 -32.74 29.60 6.01
C SER A 32 -31.55 28.66 5.83
N VAL A 33 -31.28 27.77 6.79
CA VAL A 33 -30.21 26.77 6.69
C VAL A 33 -30.54 25.71 5.63
N VAL A 34 -31.82 25.34 5.52
CA VAL A 34 -32.32 24.43 4.48
C VAL A 34 -32.27 25.10 3.10
N SER A 35 -32.61 26.39 3.03
CA SER A 35 -32.51 27.19 1.80
C SER A 35 -31.09 27.43 1.34
N GLU A 36 -30.12 27.59 2.25
CA GLU A 36 -28.70 27.76 1.90
C GLU A 36 -28.10 26.46 1.35
N TRP A 37 -28.54 25.31 1.88
CA TRP A 37 -28.18 24.00 1.38
C TRP A 37 -28.77 23.70 -0.01
N THR A 38 -30.03 24.08 -0.24
CA THR A 38 -30.67 23.96 -1.57
C THR A 38 -30.10 24.94 -2.60
N LYS A 39 -29.67 26.13 -2.18
CA LYS A 39 -29.03 27.10 -3.06
C LYS A 39 -27.60 26.72 -3.44
N GLY A 40 -26.90 25.98 -2.57
CA GLY A 40 -25.60 25.36 -2.88
C GLY A 40 -25.68 24.29 -3.97
N THR A 41 -26.85 23.68 -4.17
CA THR A 41 -27.10 22.67 -5.21
C THR A 41 -27.66 23.23 -6.53
N GLU A 42 -28.04 24.51 -6.61
CA GLU A 42 -28.67 25.12 -7.80
C GLU A 42 -27.71 26.01 -8.62
N MET A 43 -26.44 26.17 -8.22
CA MET A 43 -25.43 26.99 -8.93
C MET A 43 -24.53 26.20 -9.89
N GLU A 44 -24.89 24.96 -10.25
CA GLU A 44 -24.27 24.21 -11.35
C GLU A 44 -25.33 23.70 -12.33
N GLU A 45 -25.89 24.59 -13.15
CA GLU A 45 -26.65 24.14 -14.32
C GLU A 45 -26.49 25.10 -15.50
N HIS A 46 -25.43 24.89 -16.29
CA HIS A 46 -25.42 25.21 -17.72
C HIS A 46 -24.44 24.29 -18.49
N GLY A 47 -24.98 23.24 -19.12
CA GLY A 47 -24.51 22.79 -20.45
C GLY A 47 -23.76 21.46 -20.58
N ALA A 48 -24.51 20.43 -21.00
CA ALA A 48 -24.12 19.29 -21.87
C ALA A 48 -23.28 18.11 -21.32
N HIS A 49 -24.01 17.03 -21.03
CA HIS A 49 -23.68 15.60 -21.19
C HIS A 49 -22.29 15.06 -20.78
N GLY A 50 -22.22 14.55 -19.56
CA GLY A 50 -21.25 13.54 -19.12
C GLY A 50 -21.67 13.02 -17.75
N ALA A 51 -21.77 11.70 -17.58
CA ALA A 51 -22.16 11.09 -16.31
C ALA A 51 -21.14 11.43 -15.22
N ALA A 52 -21.50 12.32 -14.29
CA ALA A 52 -20.71 12.62 -13.11
C ALA A 52 -21.03 11.59 -12.02
N ALA A 53 -20.06 10.74 -11.71
CA ALA A 53 -20.04 9.97 -10.48
C ALA A 53 -20.08 10.94 -9.29
N THR A 54 -20.91 10.63 -8.30
CA THR A 54 -21.02 11.42 -7.06
C THR A 54 -19.71 11.30 -6.28
N THR A 55 -19.38 12.32 -5.51
CA THR A 55 -18.17 12.38 -4.66
C THR A 55 -18.11 11.29 -3.58
N GLU A 56 -19.23 10.61 -3.31
CA GLU A 56 -19.28 9.40 -2.48
C GLU A 56 -18.76 8.16 -3.22
N ASP A 57 -18.98 8.06 -4.54
CA ASP A 57 -18.42 6.99 -5.38
C ASP A 57 -16.91 7.14 -5.54
N ALA A 58 -16.37 8.37 -5.57
CA ALA A 58 -14.92 8.59 -5.67
C ALA A 58 -14.17 8.20 -4.38
N ALA A 59 -14.74 8.47 -3.20
CA ALA A 59 -14.16 8.05 -1.92
C ALA A 59 -14.32 6.54 -1.67
N SER A 60 -15.42 5.94 -2.14
CA SER A 60 -15.63 4.49 -2.12
C SER A 60 -14.72 3.77 -3.13
N ALA A 61 -14.56 4.30 -4.34
CA ALA A 61 -13.65 3.76 -5.35
C ALA A 61 -12.18 3.91 -4.95
N ALA A 62 -11.81 5.01 -4.27
CA ALA A 62 -10.47 5.18 -3.70
C ALA A 62 -10.19 4.22 -2.52
N ALA A 63 -11.24 3.78 -1.80
CA ALA A 63 -11.10 2.77 -0.75
C ALA A 63 -11.01 1.34 -1.34
N ASP A 64 -11.69 1.06 -2.46
CA ASP A 64 -11.59 -0.19 -3.20
C ASP A 64 -10.27 -0.32 -4.01
N THR A 65 -9.55 0.77 -4.26
CA THR A 65 -8.23 0.73 -4.94
C THR A 65 -7.03 0.61 -4.02
N LEU A 66 -7.17 0.85 -2.71
CA LEU A 66 -6.06 0.78 -1.76
C LEU A 66 -5.86 -0.65 -1.25
N LYS A 67 -4.82 -1.32 -1.75
CA LYS A 67 -4.42 -2.66 -1.30
C LYS A 67 -3.72 -2.61 0.06
N GLY A 68 -3.70 -3.74 0.77
CA GLY A 68 -2.87 -3.92 1.97
C GLY A 68 -3.38 -3.27 3.27
N LEU A 69 -4.60 -2.76 3.31
CA LEU A 69 -5.21 -2.21 4.54
C LEU A 69 -6.19 -3.16 5.25
N SER A 70 -6.54 -4.27 4.60
CA SER A 70 -7.57 -5.19 5.06
C SER A 70 -6.99 -6.44 5.73
N LEU A 71 -7.53 -6.78 6.92
CA LEU A 71 -7.26 -8.05 7.61
C LEU A 71 -7.86 -9.25 6.85
N SER A 72 -8.92 -8.99 6.08
CA SER A 72 -9.59 -9.96 5.23
C SER A 72 -10.08 -9.29 3.95
N LEU A 73 -9.93 -9.97 2.82
CA LEU A 73 -10.33 -9.50 1.51
C LEU A 73 -10.88 -10.68 0.71
N GLU A 74 -12.03 -10.49 0.06
CA GLU A 74 -12.71 -11.53 -0.72
C GLU A 74 -12.96 -12.87 0.03
N GLY A 75 -13.14 -12.78 1.34
CA GLY A 75 -13.34 -13.95 2.20
C GLY A 75 -12.06 -14.64 2.64
N TYR A 76 -10.89 -14.22 2.15
CA TYR A 76 -9.61 -14.68 2.66
C TYR A 76 -9.16 -13.86 3.87
N ALA A 77 -8.44 -14.49 4.79
CA ALA A 77 -7.86 -13.83 5.98
C ALA A 77 -6.44 -14.33 6.26
N LEU A 78 -5.58 -13.42 6.71
CA LEU A 78 -4.23 -13.73 7.20
C LEU A 78 -4.32 -14.02 8.71
N SER A 79 -4.34 -15.30 9.09
CA SER A 79 -4.52 -15.70 10.50
C SER A 79 -4.27 -17.21 10.75
N PRO A 80 -3.65 -17.59 11.88
CA PRO A 80 -2.95 -16.73 12.83
C PRO A 80 -1.66 -16.18 12.21
N VAL A 81 -1.07 -15.16 12.83
CA VAL A 81 0.33 -14.78 12.63
C VAL A 81 1.03 -14.93 13.97
N GLU A 82 2.05 -15.79 14.01
CA GLU A 82 2.89 -16.06 15.17
C GLU A 82 4.32 -15.65 14.85
N ALA A 83 4.99 -15.01 15.81
CA ALA A 83 6.36 -14.54 15.66
C ALA A 83 7.01 -14.35 17.04
N PRO A 84 8.35 -14.20 17.14
CA PRO A 84 9.02 -13.83 18.38
C PRO A 84 8.42 -12.54 18.98
N ALA A 85 8.35 -12.48 20.31
CA ALA A 85 7.65 -11.39 21.00
C ALA A 85 8.55 -10.17 21.25
N GLY A 86 9.87 -10.34 21.26
CA GLY A 86 10.85 -9.28 21.50
C GLY A 86 11.83 -9.09 20.34
N ALA A 87 12.51 -7.95 20.35
CA ALA A 87 13.68 -7.71 19.50
C ALA A 87 14.86 -8.61 19.92
N ASP A 88 15.73 -8.94 18.96
CA ASP A 88 16.94 -9.76 19.13
C ASP A 88 16.66 -11.19 19.66
N GLU A 89 15.42 -11.66 19.51
CA GLU A 89 15.00 -13.02 19.85
C GLU A 89 14.84 -13.86 18.58
N PRO A 90 15.75 -14.82 18.32
CA PRO A 90 15.60 -15.72 17.18
C PRO A 90 14.43 -16.68 17.40
N GLY A 91 13.66 -16.91 16.35
CA GLY A 91 12.58 -17.87 16.31
C GLY A 91 12.07 -18.10 14.90
N GLU A 92 10.75 -18.21 14.77
CA GLU A 92 10.07 -18.44 13.51
C GLU A 92 8.91 -17.46 13.39
N LEU A 93 8.75 -16.88 12.20
CA LEU A 93 7.53 -16.20 11.81
C LEU A 93 6.70 -17.20 11.02
N SER A 94 5.47 -17.47 11.47
CA SER A 94 4.56 -18.39 10.79
C SER A 94 3.16 -17.83 10.70
N PHE A 95 2.44 -18.21 9.64
CA PHE A 95 1.07 -17.79 9.43
C PHE A 95 0.31 -18.72 8.50
N GLN A 96 -1.01 -18.49 8.38
CA GLN A 96 -1.86 -19.15 7.39
C GLN A 96 -2.69 -18.14 6.63
N ILE A 97 -2.96 -18.45 5.36
CA ILE A 97 -4.04 -17.83 4.61
C ILE A 97 -5.25 -18.74 4.76
N ARG A 98 -6.37 -18.22 5.24
CA ARG A 98 -7.61 -18.97 5.43
C ARG A 98 -8.68 -18.46 4.48
N ASP A 99 -9.43 -19.37 3.88
CA ASP A 99 -10.59 -19.04 3.06
C ASP A 99 -11.81 -18.60 3.90
N ALA A 100 -12.92 -18.34 3.22
CA ALA A 100 -14.17 -17.90 3.86
C ALA A 100 -14.79 -18.94 4.81
N HIS A 101 -14.35 -20.20 4.74
CA HIS A 101 -14.75 -21.29 5.61
C HIS A 101 -13.76 -21.51 6.77
N GLY A 102 -12.68 -20.73 6.83
CA GLY A 102 -11.60 -20.87 7.79
C GLY A 102 -10.62 -22.00 7.46
N THR A 103 -10.69 -22.59 6.26
CA THR A 103 -9.80 -23.66 5.81
C THR A 103 -8.47 -23.05 5.34
N PRO A 104 -7.31 -23.59 5.75
CA PRO A 104 -6.03 -23.15 5.21
C PRO A 104 -5.94 -23.35 3.69
N VAL A 105 -5.55 -22.31 2.99
CA VAL A 105 -5.24 -22.37 1.56
C VAL A 105 -3.91 -23.09 1.38
N THR A 106 -3.85 -24.02 0.44
CA THR A 106 -2.65 -24.84 0.17
C THR A 106 -2.25 -24.85 -1.30
N GLU A 107 -3.10 -24.31 -2.18
CA GLU A 107 -2.84 -24.24 -3.62
C GLU A 107 -2.81 -22.78 -4.06
N TYR A 108 -1.74 -22.40 -4.73
CA TYR A 108 -1.44 -21.02 -5.13
C TYR A 108 -1.01 -20.98 -6.59
N THR A 109 -1.17 -19.82 -7.21
CA THR A 109 -0.63 -19.53 -8.54
C THR A 109 0.69 -18.79 -8.37
N THR A 110 1.79 -19.37 -8.85
CA THR A 110 3.11 -18.74 -8.82
C THR A 110 3.10 -17.43 -9.63
N ALA A 111 3.51 -16.34 -9.02
CA ALA A 111 3.75 -15.04 -9.63
C ALA A 111 5.14 -14.54 -9.20
N HIS A 112 5.91 -13.92 -10.09
CA HIS A 112 7.26 -13.44 -9.76
C HIS A 112 8.15 -14.54 -9.13
N ASP A 113 8.12 -15.75 -9.70
CA ASP A 113 8.82 -16.97 -9.26
C ASP A 113 8.43 -17.51 -7.87
N LYS A 114 7.41 -16.95 -7.21
CA LYS A 114 6.98 -17.34 -5.87
C LYS A 114 5.48 -17.48 -5.77
N ASP A 115 5.04 -18.35 -4.87
CA ASP A 115 3.61 -18.52 -4.57
C ASP A 115 3.08 -17.44 -3.62
N LEU A 116 3.99 -16.83 -2.84
CA LEU A 116 3.68 -15.78 -1.88
C LEU A 116 4.88 -14.87 -1.65
N HIS A 117 4.62 -13.56 -1.61
CA HIS A 117 5.55 -12.54 -1.14
C HIS A 117 5.14 -12.06 0.25
N LEU A 118 6.08 -12.08 1.19
CA LEU A 118 5.88 -11.56 2.53
C LEU A 118 6.66 -10.26 2.67
N ILE A 119 5.94 -9.17 2.87
CA ILE A 119 6.53 -7.86 3.18
C ILE A 119 6.32 -7.59 4.66
N VAL A 120 7.38 -7.22 5.36
CA VAL A 120 7.32 -6.83 6.77
C VAL A 120 7.98 -5.47 6.92
N VAL A 121 7.27 -4.51 7.51
CA VAL A 121 7.79 -3.15 7.71
C VAL A 121 7.27 -2.57 9.02
N ARG A 122 8.09 -1.79 9.72
CA ARG A 122 7.66 -1.12 10.95
C ARG A 122 6.71 0.04 10.62
N SER A 123 5.85 0.42 11.55
CA SER A 123 4.84 1.47 11.35
C SER A 123 5.42 2.84 10.96
N ASP A 124 6.71 3.06 11.20
CA ASP A 124 7.43 4.27 10.83
C ASP A 124 8.20 4.14 9.50
N GLY A 125 8.00 3.04 8.75
CA GLY A 125 8.66 2.78 7.47
C GLY A 125 10.02 2.11 7.56
N SER A 126 10.63 2.07 8.73
CA SER A 126 11.93 1.40 8.87
C SER A 126 11.79 -0.12 8.95
N GLN A 127 12.94 -0.82 8.95
CA GLN A 127 13.00 -2.28 9.17
C GLN A 127 12.21 -3.08 8.12
N PHE A 128 12.24 -2.60 6.87
CA PHE A 128 11.63 -3.27 5.74
C PHE A 128 12.35 -4.58 5.42
N ARG A 129 11.57 -5.64 5.17
CA ARG A 129 12.07 -6.91 4.64
C ARG A 129 11.06 -7.48 3.66
N HIS A 130 11.57 -7.92 2.52
CA HIS A 130 10.82 -8.66 1.51
C HIS A 130 11.36 -10.09 1.44
N VAL A 131 10.56 -11.04 1.90
CA VAL A 131 10.97 -12.43 2.11
C VAL A 131 9.94 -13.41 1.58
N HIS A 132 10.36 -14.66 1.42
CA HIS A 132 9.56 -15.70 0.79
C HIS A 132 9.52 -16.92 1.71
N PRO A 133 8.52 -17.03 2.60
CA PRO A 133 8.36 -18.20 3.47
C PRO A 133 8.11 -19.47 2.65
N THR A 134 8.27 -20.61 3.29
CA THR A 134 7.94 -21.92 2.70
C THR A 134 6.59 -22.42 3.20
N LEU A 135 5.78 -22.97 2.29
CA LEU A 135 4.50 -23.60 2.61
C LEU A 135 4.68 -25.05 3.06
N ASP A 136 4.08 -25.40 4.18
CA ASP A 136 3.76 -26.79 4.53
C ASP A 136 2.37 -27.13 3.98
N GLU A 137 2.34 -27.83 2.85
CA GLU A 137 1.11 -28.23 2.15
C GLU A 137 0.18 -29.12 3.01
N ALA A 138 0.70 -29.83 4.01
CA ALA A 138 -0.12 -30.67 4.87
C ALA A 138 -0.94 -29.86 5.88
N THR A 139 -0.46 -28.67 6.26
CA THR A 139 -1.09 -27.82 7.28
C THR A 139 -1.61 -26.48 6.73
N GLY A 140 -1.15 -26.07 5.55
CA GLY A 140 -1.37 -24.73 4.99
C GLY A 140 -0.59 -23.62 5.70
N THR A 141 0.49 -23.99 6.40
CA THR A 141 1.29 -23.06 7.20
C THR A 141 2.48 -22.56 6.41
N TRP A 142 2.60 -21.25 6.29
CA TRP A 142 3.78 -20.56 5.80
C TRP A 142 4.72 -20.28 6.97
N SER A 143 6.01 -20.52 6.79
CA SER A 143 7.01 -20.26 7.85
C SER A 143 8.38 -19.90 7.31
N LEU A 144 9.15 -19.17 8.12
CA LEU A 144 10.58 -18.93 7.92
C LEU A 144 11.27 -18.60 9.26
N PRO A 145 12.59 -18.87 9.40
CA PRO A 145 13.38 -18.36 10.50
C PRO A 145 13.29 -16.83 10.57
N TRP A 146 13.10 -16.28 11.77
CA TRP A 146 12.87 -14.86 11.96
C TRP A 146 13.47 -14.34 13.27
N GLU A 147 13.98 -13.11 13.20
CA GLU A 147 14.46 -12.33 14.35
C GLU A 147 14.15 -10.85 14.07
N TRP A 148 13.58 -10.14 15.04
CA TRP A 148 13.29 -8.71 14.90
C TRP A 148 14.51 -7.89 15.30
N ASP A 149 15.00 -6.99 14.43
CA ASP A 149 16.17 -6.15 14.77
C ASP A 149 15.81 -4.98 15.70
N ALA A 150 14.51 -4.68 15.86
CA ALA A 150 14.04 -3.60 16.71
C ALA A 150 12.64 -3.85 17.24
N ALA A 151 12.30 -3.21 18.35
CA ALA A 151 10.94 -3.19 18.86
C ALA A 151 10.05 -2.21 18.08
N GLY A 152 8.74 -2.40 18.19
CA GLY A 152 7.74 -1.53 17.57
C GLY A 152 6.50 -2.28 17.09
N THR A 153 5.65 -1.54 16.38
CA THR A 153 4.49 -2.07 15.68
C THR A 153 4.90 -2.37 14.25
N TYR A 154 4.73 -3.60 13.80
CA TYR A 154 5.05 -4.03 12.44
C TYR A 154 3.78 -4.36 11.67
N ARG A 155 3.76 -4.00 10.39
CA ARG A 155 2.78 -4.50 9.44
C ARG A 155 3.40 -5.62 8.63
N VAL A 156 2.69 -6.74 8.58
CA VAL A 156 2.99 -7.91 7.75
C VAL A 156 1.99 -7.92 6.61
N PHE A 157 2.47 -8.02 5.38
CA PHE A 157 1.65 -8.15 4.17
C PHE A 157 1.94 -9.50 3.54
N ALA A 158 0.89 -10.23 3.21
CA ALA A 158 0.95 -11.42 2.37
C ALA A 158 0.33 -11.07 1.01
N ASP A 159 1.15 -11.03 -0.03
CA ASP A 159 0.72 -10.89 -1.41
C ASP A 159 0.77 -12.25 -2.11
N PHE A 160 -0.37 -12.70 -2.60
CA PHE A 160 -0.56 -14.04 -3.15
C PHE A 160 -1.74 -14.09 -4.13
N THR A 161 -1.75 -15.11 -4.98
CA THR A 161 -2.90 -15.46 -5.82
C THR A 161 -3.31 -16.90 -5.49
N PRO A 162 -4.53 -17.15 -4.98
CA PRO A 162 -5.05 -18.51 -4.85
C PRO A 162 -5.02 -19.27 -6.18
N ALA A 163 -4.93 -20.60 -6.14
CA ALA A 163 -5.13 -21.39 -7.35
C ALA A 163 -6.57 -21.24 -7.89
N GLY A 164 -6.71 -20.97 -9.18
CA GLY A 164 -8.01 -20.88 -9.84
C GLY A 164 -7.96 -20.04 -11.12
N PRO A 165 -8.79 -20.35 -12.13
CA PRO A 165 -8.73 -19.69 -13.43
C PRO A 165 -9.06 -18.18 -13.41
N ASP A 166 -9.77 -17.72 -12.38
CA ASP A 166 -10.19 -16.32 -12.21
C ASP A 166 -9.88 -15.80 -10.80
N ALA A 167 -8.93 -16.43 -10.09
CA ALA A 167 -8.55 -15.99 -8.75
C ALA A 167 -7.79 -14.66 -8.83
N PRO A 168 -8.21 -13.62 -8.09
CA PRO A 168 -7.48 -12.35 -8.09
C PRO A 168 -6.21 -12.43 -7.25
N SER A 169 -5.25 -11.56 -7.57
CA SER A 169 -4.13 -11.26 -6.68
C SER A 169 -4.60 -10.45 -5.49
N LEU A 170 -4.30 -10.94 -4.29
CA LEU A 170 -4.77 -10.41 -3.03
C LEU A 170 -3.59 -10.02 -2.15
N THR A 171 -3.70 -8.85 -1.51
CA THR A 171 -2.76 -8.42 -0.48
C THR A 171 -3.48 -8.29 0.85
N LEU A 172 -3.23 -9.23 1.75
CA LEU A 172 -3.77 -9.22 3.11
C LEU A 172 -2.74 -8.67 4.07
N THR A 173 -3.20 -8.07 5.16
CA THR A 173 -2.29 -7.55 6.18
C THR A 173 -2.65 -7.98 7.59
N GLN A 174 -1.65 -8.08 8.47
CA GLN A 174 -1.84 -8.14 9.91
C GLN A 174 -0.81 -7.24 10.60
N THR A 175 -1.16 -6.76 11.79
CA THR A 175 -0.23 -6.04 12.65
C THR A 175 0.36 -7.00 13.69
N VAL A 176 1.66 -6.87 13.96
CA VAL A 176 2.40 -7.62 14.98
C VAL A 176 3.07 -6.62 15.93
N GLN A 177 2.95 -6.87 17.24
CA GLN A 177 3.58 -6.04 18.27
C GLN A 177 4.86 -6.72 18.76
N VAL A 178 5.98 -6.01 18.66
CA VAL A 178 7.30 -6.46 19.15
C VAL A 178 7.66 -5.64 20.38
N ALA A 179 7.82 -6.32 21.51
CA ALA A 179 8.14 -5.71 22.79
C ALA A 179 9.57 -5.18 22.85
N GLY A 180 9.74 -4.04 23.50
CA GLY A 180 11.04 -3.42 23.74
C GLY A 180 10.96 -1.89 23.67
N GLU A 181 12.12 -1.24 23.67
CA GLU A 181 12.22 0.22 23.52
C GLU A 181 11.96 0.62 22.07
N PHE A 182 10.96 1.48 21.87
CA PHE A 182 10.64 2.01 20.55
C PHE A 182 11.13 3.45 20.42
N THR A 183 12.08 3.68 19.50
CA THR A 183 12.49 5.01 19.05
C THR A 183 12.03 5.18 17.60
N PRO A 184 11.03 6.03 17.33
CA PRO A 184 10.52 6.26 15.98
C PRO A 184 11.55 6.96 15.11
N VAL A 185 11.58 6.59 13.83
CA VAL A 185 12.31 7.29 12.77
C VAL A 185 11.32 8.11 11.96
N THR A 186 11.69 9.34 11.59
CA THR A 186 10.91 10.15 10.64
C THR A 186 11.53 9.99 9.25
N PRO A 187 10.81 9.42 8.27
CA PRO A 187 11.29 9.36 6.89
C PRO A 187 11.38 10.75 6.28
N GLU A 188 12.56 11.13 5.80
CA GLU A 188 12.79 12.39 5.09
C GLU A 188 12.90 12.14 3.57
N PRO A 189 12.40 13.04 2.71
CA PRO A 189 12.48 12.87 1.26
C PRO A 189 13.90 12.60 0.78
N THR A 190 14.05 11.54 -0.01
CA THR A 190 15.34 11.17 -0.60
C THR A 190 15.14 10.45 -1.93
N GLN A 191 15.92 10.87 -2.92
CA GLN A 191 16.04 10.27 -4.24
C GLN A 191 17.41 9.58 -4.42
N VAL A 192 18.20 9.48 -3.36
CA VAL A 192 19.51 8.80 -3.40
C VAL A 192 19.61 7.84 -2.24
N ALA A 193 19.86 6.57 -2.55
CA ALA A 193 20.09 5.52 -1.58
C ALA A 193 21.52 4.99 -1.69
N GLN A 194 22.13 4.69 -0.55
CA GLN A 194 23.41 3.98 -0.48
C GLN A 194 23.22 2.66 0.26
N VAL A 195 23.51 1.55 -0.40
CA VAL A 195 23.37 0.21 0.16
C VAL A 195 24.52 -0.67 -0.31
N ALA A 196 25.22 -1.33 0.62
CA ALA A 196 26.30 -2.28 0.31
C ALA A 196 27.36 -1.78 -0.71
N GLY A 197 27.64 -0.46 -0.71
CA GLY A 197 28.59 0.18 -1.63
C GLY A 197 28.02 0.58 -3.00
N TYR A 198 26.74 0.29 -3.26
CA TYR A 198 26.00 0.80 -4.40
C TYR A 198 25.40 2.17 -4.06
N THR A 199 25.43 3.07 -5.05
CA THR A 199 24.64 4.30 -5.05
C THR A 199 23.54 4.14 -6.08
N VAL A 200 22.30 4.28 -5.63
CA VAL A 200 21.11 4.22 -6.48
C VAL A 200 20.45 5.60 -6.49
N THR A 201 20.29 6.20 -7.66
CA THR A 201 19.58 7.47 -7.83
C THR A 201 18.22 7.23 -8.47
N LEU A 202 17.20 7.95 -8.00
CA LEU A 202 15.84 7.89 -8.49
C LEU A 202 15.52 9.17 -9.26
N ASP A 203 15.23 9.02 -10.55
CA ASP A 203 14.71 10.05 -11.43
C ASP A 203 13.19 9.84 -11.63
N GLY A 204 12.42 10.92 -11.47
CA GLY A 204 10.95 10.90 -11.51
C GLY A 204 10.33 11.51 -10.25
N ALA A 205 9.05 11.82 -10.33
CA ALA A 205 8.25 12.35 -9.22
C ALA A 205 6.88 11.65 -9.23
N LEU A 206 6.27 11.52 -8.04
CA LEU A 206 4.92 11.00 -7.95
C LEU A 206 3.91 12.14 -8.08
N GLU A 207 2.87 11.91 -8.85
CA GLU A 207 1.70 12.78 -8.93
C GLU A 207 0.45 12.00 -8.46
N ALA A 208 -0.38 12.67 -7.67
CA ALA A 208 -1.58 12.05 -7.13
C ALA A 208 -2.63 11.81 -8.22
N GLY A 209 -3.09 10.57 -8.36
CA GLY A 209 -4.13 10.15 -9.30
C GLY A 209 -3.65 9.96 -10.74
N SER A 210 -2.33 9.93 -10.97
CA SER A 210 -1.74 9.65 -12.29
C SER A 210 -0.58 8.66 -12.20
N ALA A 211 -0.42 7.86 -13.27
CA ALA A 211 0.75 7.02 -13.43
C ALA A 211 1.99 7.88 -13.67
N SER A 212 3.04 7.61 -12.92
CA SER A 212 4.33 8.30 -12.96
C SER A 212 5.44 7.31 -13.30
N ASP A 213 6.35 7.70 -14.19
CA ASP A 213 7.53 6.91 -14.52
C ASP A 213 8.65 7.19 -13.51
N LEU A 214 9.20 6.13 -12.91
CA LEU A 214 10.30 6.16 -11.95
C LEU A 214 11.46 5.36 -12.53
N THR A 215 12.63 5.98 -12.64
CA THR A 215 13.85 5.33 -13.14
C THR A 215 14.92 5.32 -12.06
N PHE A 216 15.42 4.13 -11.74
CA PHE A 216 16.48 3.91 -10.76
C PHE A 216 17.78 3.61 -11.49
N THR A 217 18.82 4.43 -11.27
CA THR A 217 20.14 4.25 -11.88
C THR A 217 21.13 3.76 -10.84
N LEU A 218 21.77 2.61 -11.10
CA LEU A 218 22.72 1.97 -10.20
C LEU A 218 24.16 2.24 -10.60
N THR A 219 24.95 2.70 -9.63
CA THR A 219 26.40 2.86 -9.75
C THR A 219 27.14 2.22 -8.57
N LYS A 220 28.38 1.82 -8.80
CA LYS A 220 29.31 1.35 -7.76
C LYS A 220 30.68 1.94 -8.03
N ASP A 221 31.27 2.59 -7.03
CA ASP A 221 32.56 3.30 -7.16
C ASP A 221 32.61 4.29 -8.34
N GLY A 222 31.48 4.91 -8.68
CA GLY A 222 31.34 5.85 -9.80
C GLY A 222 31.22 5.21 -11.19
N ALA A 223 31.20 3.89 -11.30
CA ALA A 223 30.94 3.16 -12.54
C ALA A 223 29.49 2.66 -12.61
N PRO A 224 28.84 2.69 -13.80
CA PRO A 224 27.53 2.08 -13.99
C PRO A 224 27.53 0.58 -13.71
N VAL A 225 26.52 0.09 -12.99
CA VAL A 225 26.32 -1.35 -12.80
C VAL A 225 25.65 -1.92 -14.05
N THR A 226 26.32 -2.84 -14.75
CA THR A 226 25.77 -3.48 -15.97
C THR A 226 25.56 -4.99 -15.81
N GLY A 227 25.64 -5.47 -14.57
CA GLY A 227 25.48 -6.86 -14.19
C GLY A 227 24.27 -7.09 -13.30
N LEU A 228 23.17 -6.37 -13.53
CA LEU A 228 21.91 -6.67 -12.83
C LEU A 228 21.45 -8.06 -13.23
N GLU A 229 21.19 -8.90 -12.24
CA GLU A 229 20.70 -10.26 -12.44
C GLU A 229 19.17 -10.30 -12.24
N PRO A 230 18.47 -11.20 -12.96
CA PRO A 230 17.06 -11.46 -12.71
C PRO A 230 16.84 -11.96 -11.29
N TYR A 231 15.87 -11.37 -10.61
CA TYR A 231 15.36 -11.77 -9.31
C TYR A 231 13.84 -11.69 -9.36
N LEU A 232 13.15 -12.76 -8.98
CA LEU A 232 11.67 -12.83 -8.97
C LEU A 232 11.03 -12.48 -10.34
N GLY A 233 11.66 -12.91 -11.42
CA GLY A 233 11.19 -12.65 -12.79
C GLY A 233 11.37 -11.22 -13.31
N ALA A 234 12.17 -10.37 -12.66
CA ALA A 234 12.51 -9.03 -13.16
C ALA A 234 13.95 -8.62 -12.78
N PHE A 235 14.46 -7.50 -13.32
CA PHE A 235 15.76 -6.95 -12.91
C PHE A 235 15.70 -6.12 -11.61
N GLY A 236 14.49 -5.87 -11.10
CA GLY A 236 14.26 -5.28 -9.79
C GLY A 236 12.80 -5.37 -9.39
N HIS A 237 12.54 -5.30 -8.08
CA HIS A 237 11.21 -5.28 -7.50
C HIS A 237 11.04 -4.05 -6.64
N LEU A 238 9.97 -3.29 -6.87
CA LEU A 238 9.68 -2.07 -6.14
C LEU A 238 8.41 -2.26 -5.30
N VAL A 239 8.56 -2.14 -3.99
CA VAL A 239 7.44 -1.99 -3.06
C VAL A 239 7.32 -0.52 -2.71
N ALA A 240 6.11 0.04 -2.83
CA ALA A 240 5.84 1.40 -2.44
C ALA A 240 4.67 1.43 -1.44
N LEU A 241 4.84 2.14 -0.32
CA LEU A 241 3.89 2.20 0.78
C LEU A 241 3.60 3.66 1.15
N ARG A 242 2.34 4.00 1.39
CA ARG A 242 1.98 5.33 1.90
C ARG A 242 2.45 5.51 3.35
N GLU A 243 3.05 6.65 3.67
CA GLU A 243 3.43 6.95 5.05
C GLU A 243 2.20 6.99 5.97
N GLY A 244 2.36 6.46 7.19
CA GLY A 244 1.33 6.46 8.23
C GLY A 244 0.50 5.19 8.21
N ASP A 245 -0.30 4.97 7.17
CA ASP A 245 -1.16 3.79 7.09
C ASP A 245 -0.56 2.63 6.29
N LEU A 246 0.61 2.82 5.66
CA LEU A 246 1.32 1.79 4.89
C LEU A 246 0.44 1.13 3.82
N ALA A 247 -0.52 1.89 3.26
CA ALA A 247 -1.31 1.41 2.14
C ALA A 247 -0.40 1.05 0.96
N TYR A 248 -0.63 -0.09 0.34
CA TYR A 248 0.20 -0.63 -0.73
C TYR A 248 -0.10 0.09 -2.05
N LEU A 249 0.94 0.49 -2.77
CA LEU A 249 0.80 1.19 -4.06
C LEU A 249 0.83 0.21 -5.22
N HIS A 250 0.14 0.59 -6.29
CA HIS A 250 0.21 -0.13 -7.55
C HIS A 250 1.50 0.25 -8.29
N VAL A 251 2.36 -0.75 -8.53
CA VAL A 251 3.62 -0.58 -9.24
C VAL A 251 3.74 -1.66 -10.34
N HIS A 252 4.23 -1.26 -11.50
CA HIS A 252 4.57 -2.15 -12.61
C HIS A 252 6.01 -1.95 -13.03
N ALA A 253 6.78 -3.04 -13.11
CA ALA A 253 8.08 -3.00 -13.76
C ALA A 253 7.92 -2.72 -15.26
N ALA A 254 8.79 -1.90 -15.81
CA ALA A 254 8.89 -1.67 -17.25
C ALA A 254 9.83 -2.70 -17.90
N GLY A 255 9.54 -3.06 -19.15
CA GLY A 255 10.35 -3.99 -19.94
C GLY A 255 9.81 -5.41 -20.02
N ASP A 256 10.50 -6.25 -20.78
CA ASP A 256 10.17 -7.67 -20.94
C ASP A 256 10.72 -8.49 -19.76
N GLU A 257 10.07 -9.64 -19.47
CA GLU A 257 10.60 -10.61 -18.52
C GLU A 257 11.99 -11.10 -18.96
N PRO A 258 12.99 -11.07 -18.07
CA PRO A 258 14.34 -11.47 -18.39
C PRO A 258 14.47 -12.98 -18.56
N LYS A 259 15.42 -13.40 -19.39
CA LYS A 259 15.77 -14.82 -19.55
C LYS A 259 16.84 -15.24 -18.54
N ALA A 260 16.86 -16.53 -18.22
CA ALA A 260 17.90 -17.10 -17.36
C ALA A 260 19.31 -16.80 -17.90
N GLY A 261 20.14 -16.14 -17.08
CA GLY A 261 21.51 -15.74 -17.42
C GLY A 261 21.62 -14.44 -18.23
N GLU A 262 20.51 -13.76 -18.51
CA GLU A 262 20.51 -12.39 -19.03
C GLU A 262 20.93 -11.40 -17.94
N THR A 263 21.59 -10.32 -18.33
CA THR A 263 21.95 -9.22 -17.42
C THR A 263 21.51 -7.88 -17.99
N SER A 264 21.18 -6.95 -17.12
CA SER A 264 20.78 -5.58 -17.48
C SER A 264 21.56 -4.51 -16.70
N GLY A 265 21.14 -3.26 -16.84
CA GLY A 265 21.64 -2.11 -16.11
C GLY A 265 22.22 -1.03 -17.03
N PRO A 266 22.45 0.18 -16.49
CA PRO A 266 22.35 0.52 -15.06
C PRO A 266 20.96 0.91 -14.58
N GLU A 267 19.98 0.96 -15.47
CA GLU A 267 18.65 1.47 -15.18
C GLU A 267 17.64 0.36 -14.90
N ILE A 268 16.75 0.60 -13.93
CA ILE A 268 15.54 -0.18 -13.67
C ILE A 268 14.37 0.81 -13.66
N ALA A 269 13.36 0.58 -14.48
CA ALA A 269 12.24 1.51 -14.62
C ALA A 269 10.93 0.88 -14.14
N PHE A 270 10.08 1.70 -13.53
CA PHE A 270 8.75 1.33 -13.05
C PHE A 270 7.74 2.41 -13.41
N ALA A 271 6.49 2.01 -13.62
CA ALA A 271 5.34 2.91 -13.55
C ALA A 271 4.67 2.72 -12.19
N ALA A 272 4.42 3.82 -11.48
CA ALA A 272 3.76 3.82 -10.18
C ALA A 272 2.62 4.83 -10.15
N GLU A 273 1.51 4.50 -9.50
CA GLU A 273 0.37 5.40 -9.33
C GLU A 273 0.16 5.68 -7.83
N ALA A 274 0.34 6.94 -7.45
CA ALA A 274 0.03 7.40 -6.10
C ALA A 274 -1.45 7.80 -6.05
N PRO A 275 -2.31 7.10 -5.29
CA PRO A 275 -3.76 7.38 -5.31
C PRO A 275 -4.12 8.73 -4.68
N THR A 276 -3.27 9.23 -3.76
CA THR A 276 -3.46 10.50 -3.06
C THR A 276 -2.17 11.30 -3.01
N ALA A 277 -2.27 12.62 -2.80
CA ALA A 277 -1.11 13.40 -2.41
C ALA A 277 -0.62 12.95 -1.01
N GLY A 278 0.67 13.06 -0.75
CA GLY A 278 1.28 12.64 0.51
C GLY A 278 2.63 11.96 0.32
N ARG A 279 3.21 11.48 1.43
CA ARG A 279 4.52 10.83 1.44
C ARG A 279 4.42 9.34 1.17
N TYR A 280 5.36 8.83 0.40
CA TYR A 280 5.48 7.43 0.02
C TYR A 280 6.90 6.92 0.26
N LEU A 281 6.98 5.70 0.79
CA LEU A 281 8.18 4.98 1.16
C LEU A 281 8.41 3.89 0.12
N LEU A 282 9.54 3.94 -0.56
CA LEU A 282 9.85 3.08 -1.71
C LEU A 282 11.04 2.19 -1.37
N TYR A 283 10.91 0.89 -1.63
CA TYR A 283 11.92 -0.13 -1.35
C TYR A 283 12.21 -0.89 -2.64
N LEU A 284 13.38 -0.65 -3.23
CA LEU A 284 13.84 -1.29 -4.45
C LEU A 284 14.75 -2.46 -4.11
N ASP A 285 14.29 -3.68 -4.37
CA ASP A 285 15.13 -4.86 -4.42
C ASP A 285 15.80 -4.99 -5.79
N PHE A 286 17.10 -5.22 -5.79
CA PHE A 286 17.88 -5.54 -6.99
C PHE A 286 18.93 -6.60 -6.67
N GLN A 287 19.35 -7.37 -7.67
CA GLN A 287 20.33 -8.43 -7.49
C GLN A 287 21.60 -8.18 -8.32
N VAL A 288 22.76 -8.31 -7.67
CA VAL A 288 24.08 -8.28 -8.30
C VAL A 288 24.97 -9.31 -7.60
N ASP A 289 25.77 -10.05 -8.37
CA ASP A 289 26.72 -11.07 -7.85
C ASP A 289 26.03 -12.12 -6.94
N GLY A 290 24.81 -12.53 -7.26
CA GLY A 290 24.04 -13.51 -6.51
C GLY A 290 23.45 -13.00 -5.19
N THR A 291 23.57 -11.70 -4.91
CA THR A 291 23.10 -11.10 -3.64
C THR A 291 22.02 -10.06 -3.91
N VAL A 292 20.91 -10.18 -3.18
CA VAL A 292 19.82 -9.20 -3.21
C VAL A 292 20.13 -8.05 -2.26
N HIS A 293 19.88 -6.83 -2.72
CA HIS A 293 20.05 -5.60 -1.97
C HIS A 293 18.77 -4.79 -2.04
N THR A 294 18.42 -4.12 -0.93
CA THR A 294 17.26 -3.23 -0.86
C THR A 294 17.73 -1.78 -0.71
N ALA A 295 17.35 -0.92 -1.65
CA ALA A 295 17.57 0.52 -1.60
C ALA A 295 16.27 1.24 -1.21
N GLU A 296 16.35 2.17 -0.25
CA GLU A 296 15.19 2.85 0.31
C GLU A 296 15.11 4.31 -0.13
N PHE A 297 13.92 4.75 -0.53
CA PHE A 297 13.64 6.10 -1.01
C PHE A 297 12.38 6.66 -0.37
N VAL A 298 12.26 7.98 -0.38
CA VAL A 298 11.09 8.69 0.13
C VAL A 298 10.73 9.77 -0.87
N LEU A 299 9.52 9.66 -1.43
CA LEU A 299 8.97 10.65 -2.36
C LEU A 299 7.70 11.26 -1.77
N ASP A 300 7.48 12.54 -2.06
CA ASP A 300 6.21 13.21 -1.80
C ASP A 300 5.44 13.30 -3.12
N ALA A 301 4.22 12.76 -3.16
CA ALA A 301 3.31 12.93 -4.29
C ALA A 301 2.56 14.25 -4.16
N THR A 302 2.62 15.06 -5.22
CA THR A 302 1.91 16.34 -5.27
C THR A 302 0.48 16.17 -5.78
N PRO A 303 -0.47 17.03 -5.38
CA PRO A 303 -1.79 17.05 -5.99
C PRO A 303 -1.72 17.27 -7.51
N ALA A 304 -2.58 16.61 -8.28
CA ALA A 304 -2.70 16.87 -9.71
C ALA A 304 -3.09 18.35 -9.95
N GLY A 305 -2.21 19.11 -10.60
CA GLY A 305 -2.46 20.49 -11.03
C GLY A 305 -1.60 21.59 -10.41
N ASP A 306 -0.71 21.27 -9.46
CA ASP A 306 0.17 22.26 -8.80
C ASP A 306 1.61 22.26 -9.38
N ALA A 307 1.73 22.13 -10.71
CA ALA A 307 2.97 22.48 -11.37
C ALA A 307 3.18 24.00 -11.19
N PRO A 308 4.30 24.48 -10.62
CA PRO A 308 4.55 25.91 -10.56
C PRO A 308 4.58 26.43 -12.00
N ALA A 309 3.69 27.37 -12.29
CA ALA A 309 3.76 28.13 -13.53
C ALA A 309 5.17 28.72 -13.61
N SER A 310 5.91 28.35 -14.66
CA SER A 310 7.13 29.05 -15.00
C SER A 310 6.76 30.51 -15.27
N ASP A 311 7.13 31.41 -14.35
CA ASP A 311 7.08 32.85 -14.55
C ASP A 311 8.00 33.21 -15.72
N ASP A 312 7.45 33.22 -16.93
CA ASP A 312 8.07 33.90 -18.07
C ASP A 312 7.74 35.40 -17.95
N ASP A 313 8.41 36.05 -17.00
CA ASP A 313 8.48 37.50 -16.92
C ASP A 313 9.40 38.01 -18.05
N SER A 314 8.88 38.01 -19.28
CA SER A 314 9.46 38.82 -20.35
C SER A 314 9.02 40.27 -20.16
N HIS A 315 9.80 41.02 -19.38
CA HIS A 315 9.80 42.48 -19.44
C HIS A 315 10.36 42.95 -20.79
N ASP A 316 9.48 43.38 -21.69
CA ASP A 316 9.85 44.24 -22.82
C ASP A 316 9.62 45.70 -22.43
N ASP A 317 10.68 46.33 -21.91
CA ASP A 317 10.83 47.77 -21.83
C ASP A 317 11.77 48.21 -22.96
N GLY A 318 11.27 48.93 -23.99
CA GLY A 318 12.21 49.61 -24.89
C GLY A 318 11.69 50.24 -26.19
N HIS A 319 11.19 51.48 -26.05
CA HIS A 319 11.25 52.62 -27.01
C HIS A 319 10.43 52.64 -28.31
#